data_AF-A0AB34JCP0-F1
#
_entry.id   AF-A0AB34JCP0-F1
#
_cell.length_a   1.000
_cell.length_b   1.000
_cell.length_c   1.000
_cell.angle_alpha   90.00
_cell.angle_beta   90.00
_cell.angle_gamma   90.00
#
_symmetry.space_group_name_H-M   'P 1'
#
loop_
_entity.id
_entity.type
_entity.pdbx_description
1 polymer ?
#
loop_
_entity_poly.entity_id
_entity_poly.type
_entity_poly.pdbx_seq_one_letter_code
_entity_poly.pdbx_strand_id
1 'polypeptide(L)'
;MALSGSAWAAATGIPAAAAAAPYYDLFSSLAASPDFARAFGKAPRLFADRLEGIARSFTLLELEEAVDSDFLDAGRGVSGGVGGWKMAAVSQPRGPSFDEAKMRYSDVAASLAGGTVVFNSAGAHIPKLGAVCLAALDAFELPNCLNLYCTGEGTPTSAPPHTDKQDVFVLQTCGTKHWRVYEPPPPHERPLSDPLARGKGDDVLALSELGEPLIDTVLTPGQMLYVPAGFPHTTDTIHTAAARDQLGDAAAGASVHLTVGIDTHIWGLNRWSMRSGALHRARLHDGVEPTRLAPEMYWRLMGVPHHLGFLRRHFPETSSSVAAQLVADVVDANPARWATAAEAELSHTLDAAAVTAHVAEHAARMTARQRAMYVDAALDKRPTSPGMPAVSLFRVKGHMDVMEQTMEEHLQWYGPGAVAAAVEAAVGVAPASPSTNQPVEERKGERSAKGGMGTSSGLGKAVAKKKAGGKKSKSKKR
;
A
#
# COMPACT_ATOMS: atom_id res chain seq x y z
N MET A 1 20.78 7.69 -19.88
CA MET A 1 19.70 6.86 -20.46
C MET A 1 19.35 5.78 -19.46
N ALA A 2 18.07 5.46 -19.29
CA ALA A 2 17.67 4.28 -18.52
C ALA A 2 18.27 3.02 -19.18
N LEU A 3 18.62 2.02 -18.37
CA LEU A 3 19.03 0.71 -18.91
C LEU A 3 17.84 0.10 -19.67
N SER A 4 18.10 -0.79 -20.63
CA SER A 4 17.05 -1.72 -21.07
C SER A 4 16.75 -2.70 -19.94
N GLY A 5 15.56 -3.30 -19.94
CA GLY A 5 15.17 -4.32 -18.96
C GLY A 5 16.14 -5.49 -18.91
N SER A 6 16.66 -5.92 -20.07
CA SER A 6 17.70 -6.95 -20.14
C SER A 6 19.02 -6.53 -19.50
N ALA A 7 19.46 -5.28 -19.71
CA ALA A 7 20.67 -4.74 -19.11
C ALA A 7 20.50 -4.50 -17.61
N TRP A 8 19.33 -4.03 -17.17
CA TRP A 8 18.96 -3.93 -15.76
C TRP A 8 19.00 -5.30 -15.09
N ALA A 9 18.32 -6.30 -15.68
CA ALA A 9 18.29 -7.66 -15.14
C ALA A 9 19.70 -8.24 -15.00
N ALA A 10 20.55 -8.10 -16.02
CA ALA A 10 21.95 -8.52 -15.97
C ALA A 10 22.74 -7.81 -14.86
N ALA A 11 22.54 -6.49 -14.69
CA ALA A 11 23.21 -5.69 -13.67
C ALA A 11 22.81 -6.07 -12.23
N THR A 12 21.59 -6.61 -12.02
CA THR A 12 21.18 -7.07 -10.69
C THR A 12 21.90 -8.33 -10.23
N GLY A 13 22.33 -9.20 -11.16
CA GLY A 13 22.84 -10.54 -10.85
C GLY A 13 21.79 -11.50 -10.25
N ILE A 14 20.50 -11.18 -10.33
CA ILE A 14 19.41 -11.96 -9.74
C ILE A 14 18.72 -12.79 -10.83
N PRO A 15 18.60 -14.13 -10.70
CA PRO A 15 17.99 -14.98 -11.72
C PRO A 15 16.55 -14.58 -12.07
N ALA A 16 15.72 -14.24 -11.06
CA ALA A 16 14.34 -13.83 -11.27
C ALA A 16 14.18 -12.48 -11.99
N ALA A 17 15.23 -11.65 -12.07
CA ALA A 17 15.15 -10.34 -12.71
C ALA A 17 14.89 -10.40 -14.21
N ALA A 18 15.33 -11.48 -14.90
CA ALA A 18 15.07 -11.65 -16.32
C ALA A 18 13.56 -11.70 -16.64
N ALA A 19 12.77 -12.38 -15.78
CA ALA A 19 11.32 -12.42 -15.93
C ALA A 19 10.63 -11.08 -15.59
N ALA A 20 11.31 -10.21 -14.84
CA ALA A 20 10.83 -8.87 -14.49
C ALA A 20 11.33 -7.77 -15.45
N ALA A 21 12.18 -8.09 -16.43
CA ALA A 21 12.71 -7.11 -17.38
C ALA A 21 11.60 -6.31 -18.12
N PRO A 22 10.50 -6.92 -18.60
CA PRO A 22 9.42 -6.17 -19.24
C PRO A 22 8.73 -5.17 -18.29
N TYR A 23 8.64 -5.51 -17.00
CA TYR A 23 8.13 -4.61 -15.97
C TYR A 23 9.06 -3.42 -15.78
N TYR A 24 10.37 -3.65 -15.76
CA TYR A 24 11.35 -2.58 -15.64
C TYR A 24 11.30 -1.64 -16.84
N ASP A 25 11.20 -2.16 -18.07
CA ASP A 25 11.07 -1.34 -19.28
C ASP A 25 9.81 -0.46 -19.22
N LEU A 26 8.67 -1.05 -18.84
CA LEU A 26 7.42 -0.33 -18.63
C LEU A 26 7.56 0.79 -17.58
N PHE A 27 7.98 0.45 -16.36
CA PHE A 27 8.07 1.41 -15.27
C PHE A 27 9.12 2.49 -15.54
N SER A 28 10.25 2.14 -16.15
CA SER A 28 11.29 3.09 -16.51
C SER A 28 10.83 4.05 -17.60
N SER A 29 10.05 3.58 -18.57
CA SER A 29 9.43 4.42 -19.60
C SER A 29 8.44 5.42 -18.98
N LEU A 30 7.57 4.97 -18.08
CA LEU A 30 6.66 5.84 -17.32
C LEU A 30 7.42 6.86 -16.49
N ALA A 31 8.43 6.40 -15.73
CA ALA A 31 9.25 7.25 -14.89
C ALA A 31 10.09 8.26 -15.69
N ALA A 32 10.33 8.01 -16.98
CA ALA A 32 11.00 8.92 -17.91
C ALA A 32 10.04 9.83 -18.69
N SER A 33 8.72 9.64 -18.59
CA SER A 33 7.72 10.43 -19.32
C SER A 33 7.37 11.72 -18.56
N PRO A 34 7.59 12.91 -19.15
CA PRO A 34 7.18 14.18 -18.55
C PRO A 34 5.66 14.30 -18.39
N ASP A 35 4.90 13.70 -19.33
CA ASP A 35 3.44 13.68 -19.26
C ASP A 35 2.93 12.83 -18.11
N PHE A 36 3.56 11.67 -17.88
CA PHE A 36 3.22 10.84 -16.74
C PHE A 36 3.62 11.52 -15.43
N ALA A 37 4.82 12.11 -15.34
CA ALA A 37 5.26 12.85 -14.15
C ALA A 37 4.31 13.99 -13.76
N ARG A 38 3.68 14.68 -14.72
CA ARG A 38 2.65 15.70 -14.45
C ARG A 38 1.32 15.11 -13.98
N ALA A 39 0.96 13.92 -14.48
CA ALA A 39 -0.30 13.23 -14.19
C ALA A 39 -0.25 12.36 -12.92
N PHE A 40 0.95 11.99 -12.45
CA PHE A 40 1.16 11.18 -11.26
C PHE A 40 0.51 11.85 -10.03
N GLY A 41 -0.32 11.10 -9.32
CA GLY A 41 -1.13 11.55 -8.19
C GLY A 41 -2.38 12.34 -8.57
N LYS A 42 -2.69 12.53 -9.87
CA LYS A 42 -3.73 13.50 -10.31
C LYS A 42 -4.76 12.98 -11.29
N ALA A 43 -4.40 12.02 -12.14
CA ALA A 43 -5.33 11.50 -13.14
C ALA A 43 -5.08 10.03 -13.45
N PRO A 44 -6.14 9.21 -13.56
CA PRO A 44 -5.98 7.82 -13.95
C PRO A 44 -5.59 7.71 -15.43
N ARG A 45 -4.90 6.61 -15.75
CA ARG A 45 -4.39 6.35 -17.12
C ARG A 45 -4.61 4.90 -17.50
N LEU A 46 -5.30 4.67 -18.61
CA LEU A 46 -5.43 3.37 -19.25
C LEU A 46 -4.33 3.18 -20.29
N PHE A 47 -3.65 2.04 -20.23
CA PHE A 47 -2.68 1.59 -21.22
C PHE A 47 -3.31 0.40 -21.95
N ALA A 48 -4.05 0.71 -23.00
CA ALA A 48 -4.89 -0.24 -23.73
C ALA A 48 -4.08 -1.17 -24.67
N ASP A 49 -2.89 -0.77 -25.07
CA ASP A 49 -2.01 -1.64 -25.86
C ASP A 49 -1.48 -2.78 -25.00
N ARG A 50 -1.39 -3.98 -25.58
CA ARG A 50 -0.82 -5.12 -24.86
C ARG A 50 0.68 -4.93 -24.68
N LEU A 51 1.09 -4.87 -23.43
CA LEU A 51 2.47 -4.81 -23.00
C LEU A 51 3.10 -6.19 -23.12
N GLU A 52 4.19 -6.27 -23.89
CA GLU A 52 4.94 -7.50 -24.09
C GLU A 52 5.45 -8.04 -22.75
N GLY A 53 5.39 -9.36 -22.56
CA GLY A 53 5.91 -10.02 -21.36
C GLY A 53 5.09 -9.86 -20.08
N ILE A 54 3.98 -9.11 -20.09
CA ILE A 54 3.05 -8.99 -18.94
C ILE A 54 1.94 -10.04 -18.98
N ALA A 55 1.41 -10.33 -20.17
CA ALA A 55 0.40 -11.36 -20.33
C ALA A 55 0.94 -12.73 -19.88
N ARG A 56 0.21 -13.41 -19.00
CA ARG A 56 0.55 -14.71 -18.40
C ARG A 56 1.88 -14.74 -17.66
N SER A 57 2.40 -13.59 -17.24
CA SER A 57 3.67 -13.51 -16.50
C SER A 57 3.56 -14.00 -15.06
N PHE A 58 2.35 -14.07 -14.50
CA PHE A 58 2.06 -14.70 -13.23
C PHE A 58 0.67 -15.32 -13.30
N THR A 59 0.58 -16.62 -13.05
CA THR A 59 -0.60 -17.46 -13.26
C THR A 59 -1.02 -18.16 -11.97
N LEU A 60 -2.19 -18.80 -12.00
CA LEU A 60 -2.64 -19.63 -10.87
C LEU A 60 -1.74 -20.86 -10.61
N LEU A 61 -1.03 -21.36 -11.62
CA LEU A 61 -0.06 -22.46 -11.44
C LEU A 61 1.15 -22.01 -10.60
N GLU A 62 1.65 -20.80 -10.85
CA GLU A 62 2.74 -20.22 -10.06
C GLU A 62 2.28 -19.84 -8.66
N LEU A 63 1.01 -19.46 -8.51
CA LEU A 63 0.40 -19.25 -7.20
C LEU A 63 0.30 -20.56 -6.41
N GLU A 64 -0.11 -21.65 -7.06
CA GLU A 64 -0.18 -22.98 -6.43
C GLU A 64 1.20 -23.39 -5.88
N GLU A 65 2.25 -23.28 -6.69
CA GLU A 65 3.63 -23.54 -6.26
C GLU A 65 4.05 -22.64 -5.10
N ALA A 66 3.73 -21.35 -5.16
CA ALA A 66 4.09 -20.39 -4.11
C ALA A 66 3.37 -20.68 -2.78
N VAL A 67 2.07 -20.99 -2.82
CA VAL A 67 1.27 -21.30 -1.62
C VAL A 67 1.72 -22.61 -0.99
N ASP A 68 1.93 -23.65 -1.79
CA ASP A 68 2.25 -24.97 -1.25
C ASP A 68 3.70 -25.08 -0.77
N SER A 69 4.60 -24.21 -1.25
CA SER A 69 6.01 -24.20 -0.86
C SER A 69 6.37 -23.25 0.29
N ASP A 70 5.46 -22.42 0.78
CA ASP A 70 5.75 -21.39 1.80
C ASP A 70 4.60 -21.21 2.81
N PHE A 71 4.80 -20.31 3.79
CA PHE A 71 3.76 -19.86 4.70
C PHE A 71 3.23 -18.50 4.27
N LEU A 72 2.26 -18.52 3.36
CA LEU A 72 1.59 -17.31 2.86
C LEU A 72 0.26 -17.10 3.59
N ASP A 73 -0.10 -15.83 3.76
CA ASP A 73 -1.41 -15.41 4.25
C ASP A 73 -2.19 -14.72 3.14
N ALA A 74 -3.50 -14.96 3.13
CA ALA A 74 -4.41 -14.37 2.16
C ALA A 74 -5.78 -14.12 2.79
N GLY A 75 -6.41 -13.04 2.33
CA GLY A 75 -7.79 -12.73 2.65
C GLY A 75 -8.70 -12.97 1.46
N ARG A 76 -9.96 -13.35 1.71
CA ARG A 76 -11.04 -13.33 0.73
C ARG A 76 -11.91 -12.08 0.97
N GLY A 77 -12.08 -11.27 -0.07
CA GLY A 77 -13.00 -10.15 -0.04
C GLY A 77 -14.44 -10.63 0.08
N VAL A 78 -15.19 -10.06 1.03
CA VAL A 78 -16.61 -10.39 1.25
C VAL A 78 -17.47 -9.19 0.90
N SER A 79 -18.26 -9.30 -0.15
CA SER A 79 -19.28 -8.30 -0.54
C SER A 79 -20.66 -8.80 -0.11
N GLY A 80 -21.29 -8.17 0.89
CA GLY A 80 -22.64 -8.55 1.33
C GLY A 80 -23.01 -8.30 2.79
N GLY A 81 -22.15 -7.65 3.58
CA GLY A 81 -22.44 -7.27 4.97
C GLY A 81 -22.74 -5.77 5.15
N VAL A 82 -23.11 -5.37 6.37
CA VAL A 82 -23.16 -3.95 6.78
C VAL A 82 -21.72 -3.40 6.84
N GLY A 83 -21.47 -2.29 6.13
CA GLY A 83 -20.16 -1.62 6.08
C GLY A 83 -19.47 -1.73 4.72
N GLY A 84 -18.25 -1.22 4.64
CA GLY A 84 -17.40 -1.25 3.45
C GLY A 84 -16.77 -2.62 3.18
N TRP A 85 -15.74 -2.64 2.33
CA TRP A 85 -15.03 -3.85 1.97
C TRP A 85 -14.33 -4.47 3.19
N LYS A 86 -14.55 -5.78 3.40
CA LYS A 86 -14.01 -6.57 4.52
C LYS A 86 -13.34 -7.83 3.99
N MET A 87 -12.32 -8.28 4.72
CA MET A 87 -11.56 -9.49 4.39
C MET A 87 -11.89 -10.60 5.39
N ALA A 88 -12.17 -11.80 4.87
CA ALA A 88 -12.25 -13.04 5.65
C ALA A 88 -10.99 -13.88 5.43
N ALA A 89 -10.61 -14.73 6.39
CA ALA A 89 -9.50 -15.65 6.19
C ALA A 89 -9.82 -16.66 5.08
N VAL A 90 -8.83 -17.00 4.25
CA VAL A 90 -8.95 -18.03 3.19
C VAL A 90 -8.84 -19.44 3.77
N SER A 91 -8.08 -19.62 4.84
CA SER A 91 -7.89 -20.92 5.49
C SER A 91 -7.90 -20.80 7.02
N GLN A 92 -8.11 -21.92 7.70
CA GLN A 92 -7.89 -22.06 9.14
C GLN A 92 -6.82 -23.14 9.38
N PRO A 93 -5.95 -22.98 10.39
CA PRO A 93 -5.00 -24.02 10.75
C PRO A 93 -5.70 -25.34 11.07
N ARG A 94 -5.23 -26.44 10.47
CA ARG A 94 -5.79 -27.79 10.65
C ARG A 94 -5.12 -28.55 11.81
N GLY A 95 -4.03 -28.00 12.34
CA GLY A 95 -3.19 -28.60 13.37
C GLY A 95 -2.00 -27.70 13.71
N PRO A 96 -1.20 -28.09 14.73
CA PRO A 96 -0.12 -27.26 15.24
C PRO A 96 1.19 -27.36 14.44
N SER A 97 1.33 -28.36 13.56
CA SER A 97 2.53 -28.49 12.73
C SER A 97 2.51 -27.48 11.58
N PHE A 98 3.69 -27.21 11.00
CA PHE A 98 3.83 -26.31 9.86
C PHE A 98 2.90 -26.69 8.70
N ASP A 99 2.92 -27.96 8.28
CA ASP A 99 2.15 -28.45 7.13
C ASP A 99 0.64 -28.49 7.38
N GLU A 100 0.24 -28.61 8.65
CA GLU A 100 -1.17 -28.55 9.05
C GLU A 100 -1.67 -27.12 9.23
N ALA A 101 -0.79 -26.19 9.64
CA ALA A 101 -1.14 -24.80 9.87
C ALA A 101 -1.14 -23.96 8.59
N LYS A 102 -0.26 -24.27 7.61
CA LYS A 102 -0.16 -23.49 6.37
C LYS A 102 -1.41 -23.62 5.50
N MET A 103 -1.74 -22.54 4.80
CA MET A 103 -2.71 -22.52 3.72
C MET A 103 -2.25 -23.45 2.59
N ARG A 104 -3.19 -24.16 1.95
CA ARG A 104 -2.93 -24.94 0.73
C ARG A 104 -3.60 -24.29 -0.46
N TYR A 105 -3.11 -24.57 -1.67
CA TYR A 105 -3.77 -24.04 -2.86
C TYR A 105 -5.23 -24.48 -3.00
N SER A 106 -5.60 -25.67 -2.49
CA SER A 106 -7.01 -26.10 -2.41
C SER A 106 -7.91 -25.14 -1.63
N ASP A 107 -7.38 -24.49 -0.59
CA ASP A 107 -8.12 -23.51 0.22
C ASP A 107 -8.36 -22.22 -0.59
N VAL A 108 -7.36 -21.81 -1.39
CA VAL A 108 -7.45 -20.68 -2.33
C VAL A 108 -8.46 -20.98 -3.43
N ALA A 109 -8.34 -22.13 -4.09
CA ALA A 109 -9.23 -22.55 -5.18
C ALA A 109 -10.71 -22.61 -4.72
N ALA A 110 -10.97 -23.16 -3.54
CA ALA A 110 -12.30 -23.16 -2.95
C ALA A 110 -12.81 -21.74 -2.67
N SER A 111 -11.93 -20.83 -2.23
CA SER A 111 -12.29 -19.44 -1.93
C SER A 111 -12.61 -18.60 -3.16
N LEU A 112 -12.06 -18.93 -4.33
CA LEU A 112 -12.34 -18.23 -5.59
C LEU A 112 -13.80 -18.37 -6.04
N ALA A 113 -14.48 -19.45 -5.64
CA ALA A 113 -15.93 -19.60 -5.86
C ALA A 113 -16.75 -18.56 -5.08
N GLY A 114 -16.17 -18.01 -4.00
CA GLY A 114 -16.82 -17.07 -3.10
C GLY A 114 -16.38 -15.61 -3.26
N GLY A 115 -15.57 -15.27 -4.27
CA GLY A 115 -15.15 -13.89 -4.55
C GLY A 115 -13.67 -13.75 -4.87
N THR A 116 -13.08 -12.63 -4.45
CA THR A 116 -11.67 -12.29 -4.70
C THR A 116 -10.79 -12.76 -3.54
N VAL A 117 -9.74 -13.53 -3.84
CA VAL A 117 -8.62 -13.81 -2.93
C VAL A 117 -7.52 -12.78 -3.14
N VAL A 118 -7.01 -12.21 -2.05
CA VAL A 118 -6.01 -11.15 -2.02
C VAL A 118 -4.82 -11.58 -1.16
N PHE A 119 -3.63 -11.53 -1.75
CA PHE A 119 -2.36 -11.69 -1.06
C PHE A 119 -1.72 -10.31 -0.93
N ASN A 120 -1.75 -9.76 0.28
CA ASN A 120 -1.11 -8.48 0.57
C ASN A 120 0.40 -8.66 0.63
N SER A 121 1.15 -7.67 0.12
CA SER A 121 2.62 -7.70 0.12
C SER A 121 3.22 -8.94 -0.54
N ALA A 122 2.53 -9.55 -1.51
CA ALA A 122 2.98 -10.75 -2.21
C ALA A 122 4.40 -10.61 -2.79
N GLY A 123 4.79 -9.40 -3.24
CA GLY A 123 6.15 -9.12 -3.70
C GLY A 123 7.24 -9.22 -2.61
N ALA A 124 6.89 -9.09 -1.34
CA ALA A 124 7.83 -9.33 -0.25
C ALA A 124 8.08 -10.83 -0.04
N HIS A 125 7.18 -11.71 -0.46
CA HIS A 125 7.19 -13.15 -0.15
C HIS A 125 7.55 -14.02 -1.35
N ILE A 126 6.91 -13.80 -2.50
CA ILE A 126 7.01 -14.64 -3.69
C ILE A 126 8.19 -14.17 -4.56
N PRO A 127 9.21 -15.01 -4.84
CA PRO A 127 10.44 -14.57 -5.51
C PRO A 127 10.23 -13.86 -6.84
N LYS A 128 9.35 -14.40 -7.69
CA LYS A 128 9.01 -13.80 -8.99
C LYS A 128 8.40 -12.40 -8.86
N LEU A 129 7.55 -12.20 -7.86
CA LEU A 129 6.91 -10.90 -7.59
C LEU A 129 7.86 -9.92 -6.88
N GLY A 130 8.82 -10.43 -6.09
CA GLY A 130 9.90 -9.62 -5.54
C GLY A 130 10.77 -8.98 -6.61
N ALA A 131 11.01 -9.68 -7.72
CA ALA A 131 11.70 -9.10 -8.87
C ALA A 131 10.90 -7.98 -9.55
N VAL A 132 9.56 -8.09 -9.60
CA VAL A 132 8.67 -7.02 -10.12
C VAL A 132 8.71 -5.79 -9.20
N CYS A 133 8.64 -5.99 -7.89
CA CYS A 133 8.80 -4.90 -6.91
C CYS A 133 10.17 -4.21 -7.04
N LEU A 134 11.25 -4.98 -7.25
CA LEU A 134 12.59 -4.45 -7.47
C LEU A 134 12.65 -3.61 -8.76
N ALA A 135 12.02 -4.08 -9.84
CA ALA A 135 11.91 -3.33 -11.09
C ALA A 135 11.23 -1.97 -10.90
N ALA A 136 10.08 -1.96 -10.20
CA ALA A 136 9.35 -0.73 -9.89
C ALA A 136 10.16 0.20 -8.97
N LEU A 137 10.85 -0.36 -7.97
CA LEU A 137 11.65 0.41 -7.01
C LEU A 137 12.83 1.09 -7.70
N ASP A 138 13.57 0.36 -8.54
CA ASP A 138 14.72 0.90 -9.27
C ASP A 138 14.28 1.90 -10.37
N ALA A 139 13.07 1.77 -10.92
CA ALA A 139 12.53 2.69 -11.93
C ALA A 139 11.98 4.00 -11.33
N PHE A 140 11.12 3.89 -10.31
CA PHE A 140 10.44 5.03 -9.70
C PHE A 140 11.23 5.68 -8.57
N GLU A 141 12.17 4.96 -7.95
CA GLU A 141 12.95 5.43 -6.80
C GLU A 141 12.05 5.91 -5.64
N LEU A 142 10.87 5.30 -5.50
CA LEU A 142 9.89 5.55 -4.43
C LEU A 142 9.50 4.21 -3.79
N PRO A 143 9.19 4.18 -2.48
CA PRO A 143 8.76 2.95 -1.84
C PRO A 143 7.53 2.35 -2.51
N ASN A 144 7.45 1.04 -2.61
CA ASN A 144 6.32 0.35 -3.24
C ASN A 144 5.89 -0.91 -2.48
N CYS A 145 4.75 -1.47 -2.86
CA CYS A 145 4.31 -2.78 -2.41
C CYS A 145 3.53 -3.45 -3.55
N LEU A 146 3.57 -4.77 -3.64
CA LEU A 146 2.80 -5.52 -4.63
C LEU A 146 1.80 -6.43 -3.94
N ASN A 147 0.52 -6.20 -4.23
CA ASN A 147 -0.59 -7.08 -3.87
C ASN A 147 -0.99 -7.94 -5.08
N LEU A 148 -1.39 -9.19 -4.82
CA LEU A 148 -1.87 -10.11 -5.84
C LEU A 148 -3.37 -10.38 -5.62
N TYR A 149 -4.15 -10.27 -6.69
CA TYR A 149 -5.60 -10.46 -6.66
C TYR A 149 -6.01 -11.54 -7.64
N CYS A 150 -6.72 -12.54 -7.13
CA CYS A 150 -7.30 -13.62 -7.91
C CYS A 150 -8.82 -13.61 -7.71
N THR A 151 -9.59 -13.58 -8.79
CA THR A 151 -11.06 -13.53 -8.72
C THR A 151 -11.64 -14.60 -9.63
N GLY A 152 -12.58 -15.39 -9.12
CA GLY A 152 -13.34 -16.36 -9.93
C GLY A 152 -14.13 -15.70 -11.05
N GLU A 153 -14.36 -16.43 -12.15
CA GLU A 153 -15.15 -15.97 -13.29
C GLU A 153 -16.59 -15.59 -12.86
N GLY A 154 -17.15 -14.54 -13.44
CA GLY A 154 -18.55 -14.16 -13.22
C GLY A 154 -18.86 -13.61 -11.83
N THR A 155 -17.84 -13.22 -11.07
CA THR A 155 -17.99 -12.58 -9.75
C THR A 155 -18.65 -11.20 -9.90
N PRO A 156 -19.87 -10.97 -9.35
CA PRO A 156 -20.61 -9.73 -9.54
C PRO A 156 -19.99 -8.50 -8.90
N THR A 157 -19.29 -8.68 -7.78
CA THR A 157 -18.55 -7.63 -7.10
C THR A 157 -17.23 -8.23 -6.61
N SER A 158 -16.15 -7.93 -7.32
CA SER A 158 -14.80 -8.38 -6.96
C SER A 158 -14.19 -7.52 -5.86
N ALA A 159 -14.38 -6.20 -5.97
CA ALA A 159 -14.15 -5.23 -4.92
C ALA A 159 -15.24 -4.15 -5.04
N PRO A 160 -15.98 -3.81 -3.97
CA PRO A 160 -16.97 -2.72 -3.99
C PRO A 160 -16.25 -1.37 -4.15
N PRO A 161 -16.97 -0.26 -4.36
CA PRO A 161 -16.35 1.06 -4.45
C PRO A 161 -15.51 1.37 -3.21
N HIS A 162 -14.23 1.68 -3.43
CA HIS A 162 -13.29 2.03 -2.37
C HIS A 162 -12.17 2.90 -2.91
N THR A 163 -11.39 3.51 -2.01
CA THR A 163 -10.17 4.25 -2.34
C THR A 163 -8.96 3.62 -1.67
N ASP A 164 -7.78 3.82 -2.27
CA ASP A 164 -6.50 3.38 -1.75
C ASP A 164 -5.59 4.54 -1.34
N LYS A 165 -4.71 4.26 -0.38
CA LYS A 165 -3.67 5.21 0.09
C LYS A 165 -2.47 5.30 -0.86
N GLN A 166 -2.43 4.44 -1.87
CA GLN A 166 -1.32 4.26 -2.78
C GLN A 166 -1.71 4.71 -4.18
N ASP A 167 -0.74 5.23 -4.91
CA ASP A 167 -0.79 5.31 -6.36
C ASP A 167 -0.56 3.91 -6.93
N VAL A 168 -1.56 3.31 -7.58
CA VAL A 168 -1.52 1.89 -7.97
C VAL A 168 -1.40 1.68 -9.47
N PHE A 169 -0.54 0.73 -9.85
CA PHE A 169 -0.40 0.18 -11.19
C PHE A 169 -0.97 -1.23 -11.21
N VAL A 170 -2.13 -1.39 -11.84
CA VAL A 170 -2.82 -2.67 -12.01
C VAL A 170 -2.34 -3.31 -13.31
N LEU A 171 -1.71 -4.46 -13.23
CA LEU A 171 -1.20 -5.23 -14.38
C LEU A 171 -2.02 -6.52 -14.52
N GLN A 172 -2.81 -6.61 -15.59
CA GLN A 172 -3.65 -7.79 -15.84
C GLN A 172 -2.79 -8.92 -16.42
N THR A 173 -2.64 -10.04 -15.70
CA THR A 173 -1.80 -11.16 -16.14
C THR A 173 -2.61 -12.30 -16.72
N CYS A 174 -3.78 -12.63 -16.16
CA CYS A 174 -4.65 -13.72 -16.62
C CYS A 174 -6.13 -13.31 -16.59
N GLY A 175 -6.93 -13.90 -17.48
CA GLY A 175 -8.37 -13.63 -17.57
C GLY A 175 -8.68 -12.13 -17.77
N THR A 176 -9.93 -11.75 -17.49
CA THR A 176 -10.42 -10.38 -17.69
C THR A 176 -11.05 -9.82 -16.43
N LYS A 177 -10.97 -8.50 -16.25
CA LYS A 177 -11.62 -7.81 -15.14
C LYS A 177 -12.17 -6.47 -15.62
N HIS A 178 -13.42 -6.20 -15.26
CA HIS A 178 -14.08 -4.94 -15.55
C HIS A 178 -13.73 -3.94 -14.44
N TRP A 179 -13.21 -2.78 -14.83
CA TRP A 179 -12.74 -1.71 -13.97
C TRP A 179 -13.52 -0.44 -14.23
N ARG A 180 -13.99 0.17 -13.14
CA ARG A 180 -14.56 1.52 -13.14
C ARG A 180 -13.82 2.39 -12.15
N VAL A 181 -13.27 3.52 -12.61
CA VAL A 181 -12.52 4.50 -11.82
C VAL A 181 -13.24 5.83 -11.88
N TYR A 182 -13.41 6.49 -10.74
CA TYR A 182 -14.21 7.70 -10.60
C TYR A 182 -13.35 8.86 -10.09
N GLU A 183 -13.87 10.08 -10.23
CA GLU A 183 -13.29 11.24 -9.57
C GLU A 183 -13.53 11.16 -8.05
N PRO A 184 -12.56 11.53 -7.21
CA PRO A 184 -12.77 11.56 -5.77
C PRO A 184 -13.83 12.59 -5.38
N PRO A 185 -14.81 12.26 -4.51
CA PRO A 185 -15.72 13.26 -3.97
C PRO A 185 -14.95 14.26 -3.10
N PRO A 186 -15.41 15.52 -2.98
CA PRO A 186 -14.79 16.52 -2.13
C PRO A 186 -14.62 16.02 -0.67
N PRO A 187 -13.42 16.11 -0.07
CA PRO A 187 -13.17 15.61 1.29
C PRO A 187 -14.13 16.13 2.36
N HIS A 188 -14.60 17.37 2.20
CA HIS A 188 -15.48 18.04 3.16
C HIS A 188 -16.91 17.48 3.19
N GLU A 189 -17.33 16.69 2.20
CA GLU A 189 -18.63 16.00 2.22
C GLU A 189 -18.68 14.86 3.24
N ARG A 190 -17.51 14.32 3.60
CA ARG A 190 -17.34 13.23 4.56
C ARG A 190 -16.19 13.54 5.52
N PRO A 191 -16.31 14.56 6.38
CA PRO A 191 -15.19 15.13 7.12
C PRO A 191 -14.59 14.18 8.18
N LEU A 192 -15.33 13.13 8.57
CA LEU A 192 -14.91 12.11 9.53
C LEU A 192 -14.32 10.85 8.87
N SER A 193 -14.35 10.77 7.53
CA SER A 193 -13.79 9.64 6.78
C SER A 193 -12.44 10.03 6.19
N ASP A 194 -11.51 9.08 6.12
CA ASP A 194 -10.23 9.25 5.43
C ASP A 194 -10.46 9.19 3.91
N PRO A 195 -10.25 10.28 3.13
CA PRO A 195 -10.42 10.26 1.68
C PRO A 195 -9.50 9.26 0.96
N LEU A 196 -8.41 8.82 1.59
CA LEU A 196 -7.49 7.82 1.05
C LEU A 196 -7.85 6.38 1.47
N ALA A 197 -8.91 6.17 2.25
CA ALA A 197 -9.35 4.84 2.69
C ALA A 197 -10.88 4.68 2.78
N ARG A 198 -11.63 5.37 1.90
CA ARG A 198 -13.08 5.24 1.77
C ARG A 198 -13.49 3.84 1.34
N GLY A 199 -14.70 3.44 1.71
CA GLY A 199 -15.32 2.18 1.30
C GLY A 199 -14.70 0.94 1.94
N LYS A 200 -14.01 1.08 3.09
CA LYS A 200 -13.32 0.00 3.81
C LYS A 200 -13.78 -0.06 5.25
N GLY A 201 -13.79 -1.28 5.82
CA GLY A 201 -14.18 -1.47 7.21
C GLY A 201 -15.63 -1.05 7.46
N ASP A 202 -15.84 -0.05 8.31
CA ASP A 202 -17.19 0.46 8.61
C ASP A 202 -17.58 1.68 7.76
N ASP A 203 -16.66 2.26 6.99
CA ASP A 203 -16.97 3.31 6.02
C ASP A 203 -17.54 2.69 4.73
N VAL A 204 -18.69 3.18 4.31
CA VAL A 204 -19.31 2.81 3.04
C VAL A 204 -19.10 3.94 2.05
N LEU A 205 -18.66 3.59 0.83
CA LEU A 205 -18.67 4.48 -0.32
C LEU A 205 -19.72 3.96 -1.30
N ALA A 206 -20.87 4.62 -1.34
CA ALA A 206 -21.96 4.24 -2.23
C ALA A 206 -21.70 4.75 -3.65
N LEU A 207 -22.14 4.01 -4.67
CA LEU A 207 -22.08 4.46 -6.06
C LEU A 207 -22.84 5.78 -6.28
N SER A 208 -23.87 6.07 -5.48
CA SER A 208 -24.61 7.34 -5.54
C SER A 208 -23.81 8.55 -5.02
N GLU A 209 -22.70 8.33 -4.31
CA GLU A 209 -21.74 9.38 -3.94
C GLU A 209 -20.75 9.65 -5.08
N LEU A 210 -20.78 8.84 -6.14
CA LEU A 210 -19.86 8.93 -7.27
C LEU A 210 -20.62 9.43 -8.50
N GLY A 211 -19.92 10.19 -9.34
CA GLY A 211 -20.41 10.59 -10.66
C GLY A 211 -20.21 9.48 -11.70
N GLU A 212 -20.19 9.87 -12.97
CA GLU A 212 -19.82 8.96 -14.06
C GLU A 212 -18.35 8.51 -13.93
N PRO A 213 -18.02 7.28 -14.32
CA PRO A 213 -16.65 6.80 -14.29
C PRO A 213 -15.78 7.59 -15.28
N LEU A 214 -14.59 8.03 -14.81
CA LEU A 214 -13.54 8.60 -15.65
C LEU A 214 -12.95 7.56 -16.60
N ILE A 215 -12.90 6.30 -16.15
CA ILE A 215 -12.49 5.13 -16.93
C ILE A 215 -13.47 4.01 -16.62
N ASP A 216 -14.08 3.44 -17.67
CA ASP A 216 -14.89 2.23 -17.64
C ASP A 216 -14.33 1.30 -18.73
N THR A 217 -13.69 0.20 -18.33
CA THR A 217 -12.97 -0.67 -19.26
C THR A 217 -12.87 -2.11 -18.77
N VAL A 218 -12.80 -3.06 -19.70
CA VAL A 218 -12.38 -4.44 -19.39
C VAL A 218 -10.89 -4.59 -19.67
N LEU A 219 -10.10 -4.85 -18.63
CA LEU A 219 -8.69 -5.17 -18.78
C LEU A 219 -8.54 -6.63 -19.21
N THR A 220 -7.66 -6.85 -20.18
CA THR A 220 -7.26 -8.14 -20.74
C THR A 220 -5.77 -8.39 -20.48
N PRO A 221 -5.27 -9.64 -20.56
CA PRO A 221 -3.88 -9.95 -20.25
C PRO A 221 -2.90 -9.11 -21.07
N GLY A 222 -1.96 -8.47 -20.36
CA GLY A 222 -0.97 -7.56 -20.93
C GLY A 222 -1.34 -6.08 -20.87
N GLN A 223 -2.56 -5.72 -20.47
CA GLN A 223 -2.95 -4.32 -20.28
C GLN A 223 -2.66 -3.84 -18.85
N MET A 224 -2.57 -2.52 -18.71
CA MET A 224 -2.32 -1.86 -17.42
C MET A 224 -3.27 -0.68 -17.19
N LEU A 225 -3.65 -0.49 -15.94
CA LEU A 225 -4.39 0.68 -15.47
C LEU A 225 -3.61 1.34 -14.33
N TYR A 226 -3.39 2.64 -14.43
CA TYR A 226 -2.88 3.46 -13.33
C TYR A 226 -4.04 4.19 -12.65
N VAL A 227 -4.15 4.05 -11.33
CA VAL A 227 -5.16 4.72 -10.50
C VAL A 227 -4.43 5.51 -9.40
N PRO A 228 -4.56 6.85 -9.34
CA PRO A 228 -3.92 7.62 -8.29
C PRO A 228 -4.52 7.36 -6.91
N ALA A 229 -3.74 7.63 -5.86
CA ALA A 229 -4.23 7.54 -4.48
C ALA A 229 -5.51 8.37 -4.29
N GLY A 230 -6.50 7.82 -3.58
CA GLY A 230 -7.77 8.49 -3.31
C GLY A 230 -8.81 8.42 -4.44
N PHE A 231 -8.49 7.89 -5.62
CA PHE A 231 -9.46 7.71 -6.71
C PHE A 231 -10.36 6.50 -6.44
N PRO A 232 -11.69 6.70 -6.30
CA PRO A 232 -12.60 5.60 -6.10
C PRO A 232 -12.58 4.64 -7.26
N HIS A 233 -12.60 3.34 -6.98
CA HIS A 233 -12.72 2.33 -8.01
C HIS A 233 -13.47 1.10 -7.52
N THR A 234 -14.09 0.40 -8.46
CA THR A 234 -14.84 -0.84 -8.23
C THR A 234 -14.57 -1.82 -9.36
N THR A 235 -14.64 -3.12 -9.06
CA THR A 235 -14.32 -4.16 -10.04
C THR A 235 -15.28 -5.33 -9.99
N ASP A 236 -15.46 -5.97 -11.13
CA ASP A 236 -16.21 -7.21 -11.29
C ASP A 236 -15.61 -8.06 -12.42
N THR A 237 -16.04 -9.31 -12.55
CA THR A 237 -15.69 -10.19 -13.66
C THR A 237 -16.94 -10.60 -14.45
N ILE A 238 -17.95 -9.72 -14.46
CA ILE A 238 -19.13 -9.87 -15.30
C ILE A 238 -18.88 -9.14 -16.62
N HIS A 239 -19.23 -9.81 -17.70
CA HIS A 239 -19.14 -9.25 -19.04
C HIS A 239 -20.51 -9.30 -19.71
N THR A 240 -20.89 -8.22 -20.38
CA THR A 240 -22.08 -8.22 -21.24
C THR A 240 -21.89 -9.25 -22.37
N ALA A 241 -22.98 -9.73 -22.96
CA ALA A 241 -22.90 -10.67 -24.08
C ALA A 241 -22.01 -10.13 -25.22
N ALA A 242 -22.18 -8.84 -25.58
CA ALA A 242 -21.35 -8.18 -26.58
C ALA A 242 -19.86 -8.10 -26.19
N ALA A 243 -19.55 -7.84 -24.91
CA ALA A 243 -18.17 -7.86 -24.43
C ALA A 243 -17.59 -9.28 -24.47
N ARG A 244 -18.37 -10.32 -24.12
CA ARG A 244 -17.91 -11.72 -24.23
C ARG A 244 -17.58 -12.10 -25.67
N ASP A 245 -18.39 -11.69 -26.64
CA ASP A 245 -18.14 -11.98 -28.06
C ASP A 245 -16.83 -11.32 -28.56
N GLN A 246 -16.52 -10.12 -28.08
CA GLN A 246 -15.25 -9.44 -28.41
C GLN A 246 -14.04 -10.04 -27.70
N LEU A 247 -14.21 -10.52 -26.46
CA LEU A 247 -13.14 -11.07 -25.65
C LEU A 247 -12.80 -12.52 -26.00
N GLY A 248 -13.77 -13.29 -26.52
CA GLY A 248 -13.60 -14.70 -26.85
C GLY A 248 -13.09 -15.51 -25.65
N ASP A 249 -12.10 -16.39 -25.89
CA ASP A 249 -11.50 -17.24 -24.86
C ASP A 249 -10.82 -16.44 -23.73
N ALA A 250 -10.51 -15.16 -23.93
CA ALA A 250 -9.91 -14.33 -22.87
C ALA A 250 -10.87 -14.05 -21.72
N ALA A 251 -12.19 -14.14 -21.96
CA ALA A 251 -13.22 -13.96 -20.93
C ALA A 251 -13.45 -15.21 -20.06
N ALA A 252 -12.82 -16.34 -20.40
CA ALA A 252 -12.97 -17.59 -19.67
C ALA A 252 -11.95 -17.71 -18.53
N GLY A 253 -12.40 -18.25 -17.40
CA GLY A 253 -11.56 -18.55 -16.25
C GLY A 253 -11.34 -17.39 -15.29
N ALA A 254 -10.53 -17.65 -14.26
CA ALA A 254 -10.26 -16.69 -13.20
C ALA A 254 -9.42 -15.50 -13.69
N SER A 255 -9.74 -14.31 -13.19
CA SER A 255 -8.89 -13.14 -13.36
C SER A 255 -7.75 -13.14 -12.36
N VAL A 256 -6.54 -12.86 -12.84
CA VAL A 256 -5.36 -12.60 -12.03
C VAL A 256 -4.78 -11.25 -12.42
N HIS A 257 -4.56 -10.38 -11.45
CA HIS A 257 -3.81 -9.15 -11.64
C HIS A 257 -2.84 -8.89 -10.48
N LEU A 258 -1.77 -8.18 -10.82
CA LEU A 258 -0.79 -7.68 -9.87
C LEU A 258 -1.04 -6.19 -9.68
N THR A 259 -1.03 -5.71 -8.45
CA THR A 259 -1.18 -4.29 -8.14
C THR A 259 0.09 -3.81 -7.46
N VAL A 260 0.91 -3.04 -8.18
CA VAL A 260 2.07 -2.35 -7.60
C VAL A 260 1.61 -0.99 -7.10
N GLY A 261 1.57 -0.80 -5.78
CA GLY A 261 1.23 0.48 -5.15
C GLY A 261 2.49 1.24 -4.72
N ILE A 262 2.55 2.54 -4.97
CA ILE A 262 3.61 3.43 -4.46
C ILE A 262 3.20 3.94 -3.06
N ASP A 263 4.02 3.67 -2.05
CA ASP A 263 3.73 3.82 -0.62
C ASP A 263 4.17 5.16 -0.02
N THR A 264 4.06 6.26 -0.77
CA THR A 264 4.56 7.56 -0.28
C THR A 264 3.77 8.05 0.93
N HIS A 265 2.45 7.91 0.94
CA HIS A 265 1.62 8.36 2.06
C HIS A 265 1.87 7.56 3.34
N ILE A 266 2.00 6.23 3.24
CA ILE A 266 2.21 5.33 4.38
C ILE A 266 3.55 5.63 5.08
N TRP A 267 4.57 6.00 4.31
CA TRP A 267 5.91 6.28 4.84
C TRP A 267 6.20 7.76 5.11
N GLY A 268 5.17 8.61 5.12
CA GLY A 268 5.32 10.04 5.44
C GLY A 268 6.05 10.85 4.36
N LEU A 269 6.03 10.38 3.11
CA LEU A 269 6.74 10.98 1.96
C LEU A 269 5.80 11.82 1.07
N ASN A 270 4.76 12.41 1.66
CA ASN A 270 3.88 13.37 1.00
C ASN A 270 4.07 14.77 1.59
N ARG A 271 3.52 15.77 0.90
CA ARG A 271 3.63 17.19 1.28
C ARG A 271 2.92 17.50 2.60
N TRP A 272 1.84 16.80 2.94
CA TRP A 272 1.14 16.91 4.22
C TRP A 272 2.06 16.53 5.38
N SER A 273 2.66 15.34 5.34
CA SER A 273 3.57 14.84 6.38
C SER A 273 4.79 15.74 6.54
N MET A 274 5.37 16.23 5.43
CA MET A 274 6.46 17.20 5.46
C MET A 274 6.05 18.52 6.12
N ARG A 275 4.87 19.06 5.76
CA ARG A 275 4.29 20.29 6.30
C ARG A 275 4.00 20.17 7.80
N SER A 276 3.22 19.17 8.20
CA SER A 276 2.86 18.97 9.60
C SER A 276 4.08 18.64 10.46
N GLY A 277 5.04 17.87 9.94
CA GLY A 277 6.32 17.63 10.59
C GLY A 277 7.09 18.91 10.86
N ALA A 278 7.23 19.80 9.86
CA ALA A 278 7.90 21.09 10.02
C ALA A 278 7.25 21.96 11.11
N LEU A 279 5.92 22.04 11.13
CA LEU A 279 5.17 22.78 12.16
C LEU A 279 5.41 22.20 13.56
N HIS A 280 5.35 20.87 13.72
CA HIS A 280 5.63 20.21 14.99
C HIS A 280 7.06 20.49 15.48
N ARG A 281 8.04 20.42 14.58
CA ARG A 281 9.45 20.69 14.89
C ARG A 281 9.66 22.14 15.33
N ALA A 282 8.99 23.08 14.68
CA ALA A 282 8.96 24.49 15.04
C ALA A 282 8.08 24.79 16.27
N ARG A 283 7.42 23.78 16.85
CA ARG A 283 6.44 23.91 17.97
C ARG A 283 5.29 24.87 17.66
N LEU A 284 4.90 24.92 16.39
CA LEU A 284 3.76 25.67 15.92
C LEU A 284 2.54 24.75 15.90
N HIS A 285 1.43 25.21 16.47
CA HIS A 285 0.13 24.57 16.27
C HIS A 285 -0.18 24.54 14.76
N ASP A 286 -0.90 23.55 14.22
CA ASP A 286 -1.29 23.55 12.80
C ASP A 286 -2.66 24.25 12.64
N GLY A 287 -3.67 23.76 13.38
CA GLY A 287 -5.03 24.30 13.38
C GLY A 287 -5.80 24.06 12.09
N VAL A 288 -5.25 23.25 11.17
CA VAL A 288 -5.87 22.83 9.93
C VAL A 288 -6.39 21.40 10.09
N GLU A 289 -7.68 21.20 9.81
CA GLU A 289 -8.25 19.87 9.63
C GLU A 289 -8.19 19.52 8.12
N PRO A 290 -7.47 18.45 7.70
CA PRO A 290 -7.28 18.14 6.28
C PRO A 290 -8.58 18.05 5.50
N THR A 291 -9.60 17.40 6.06
CA THR A 291 -10.88 17.17 5.40
C THR A 291 -11.73 18.44 5.27
N ARG A 292 -11.34 19.55 5.91
CA ARG A 292 -11.98 20.87 5.75
C ARG A 292 -11.26 21.79 4.78
N LEU A 293 -10.11 21.38 4.25
CA LEU A 293 -9.43 22.12 3.21
C LEU A 293 -10.26 22.11 1.92
N ALA A 294 -10.05 23.13 1.09
CA ALA A 294 -10.55 23.10 -0.28
C ALA A 294 -9.98 21.86 -1.00
N PRO A 295 -10.76 21.16 -1.85
CA PRO A 295 -10.34 19.88 -2.45
C PRO A 295 -8.98 19.94 -3.14
N GLU A 296 -8.72 21.00 -3.91
CA GLU A 296 -7.45 21.22 -4.60
C GLU A 296 -6.26 21.32 -3.64
N MET A 297 -6.47 21.94 -2.47
CA MET A 297 -5.44 22.05 -1.44
C MET A 297 -5.19 20.71 -0.76
N TYR A 298 -6.25 19.95 -0.44
CA TYR A 298 -6.12 18.61 0.13
C TYR A 298 -5.31 17.70 -0.79
N TRP A 299 -5.71 17.59 -2.07
CA TRP A 299 -5.03 16.71 -3.04
C TRP A 299 -3.61 17.16 -3.33
N ARG A 300 -3.34 18.48 -3.33
CA ARG A 300 -1.97 19.01 -3.42
C ARG A 300 -1.10 18.53 -2.26
N LEU A 301 -1.62 18.54 -1.03
CA LEU A 301 -0.87 18.11 0.15
C LEU A 301 -0.68 16.59 0.22
N MET A 302 -1.58 15.79 -0.34
CA MET A 302 -1.39 14.33 -0.42
C MET A 302 -0.37 13.92 -1.49
N GLY A 303 0.01 14.84 -2.40
CA GLY A 303 1.01 14.60 -3.43
C GLY A 303 2.44 14.43 -2.90
N VAL A 304 3.29 13.82 -3.73
CA VAL A 304 4.71 13.56 -3.45
C VAL A 304 5.53 14.84 -3.70
N PRO A 305 6.42 15.25 -2.77
CA PRO A 305 7.37 16.32 -3.02
C PRO A 305 8.24 16.03 -4.25
N HIS A 306 8.38 17.00 -5.15
CA HIS A 306 8.99 16.78 -6.46
C HIS A 306 10.47 16.36 -6.44
N HIS A 307 11.20 16.66 -5.35
CA HIS A 307 12.60 16.23 -5.18
C HIS A 307 12.77 14.74 -4.86
N LEU A 308 11.67 13.99 -4.69
CA LEU A 308 11.70 12.57 -4.37
C LEU A 308 11.54 11.71 -5.63
N GLY A 309 12.25 10.58 -5.62
CA GLY A 309 12.18 9.54 -6.63
C GLY A 309 12.30 10.04 -8.06
N PHE A 310 11.50 9.49 -8.97
CA PHE A 310 11.56 9.83 -10.39
C PHE A 310 11.18 11.27 -10.71
N LEU A 311 10.37 11.93 -9.86
CA LEU A 311 9.87 13.28 -10.09
C LEU A 311 11.01 14.30 -10.14
N ARG A 312 12.11 14.06 -9.41
CA ARG A 312 13.29 14.96 -9.36
C ARG A 312 13.94 15.18 -10.72
N ARG A 313 13.72 14.24 -11.67
CA ARG A 313 14.22 14.32 -13.05
C ARG A 313 13.38 15.26 -13.92
N HIS A 314 12.11 15.44 -13.58
CA HIS A 314 11.13 16.20 -14.38
C HIS A 314 10.88 17.60 -13.85
N PHE A 315 11.06 17.77 -12.55
CA PHE A 315 10.94 19.04 -11.85
C PHE A 315 12.31 19.31 -11.21
N PRO A 316 13.31 19.77 -11.99
CA PRO A 316 14.64 20.06 -11.49
C PRO A 316 14.57 21.27 -10.56
N GLU A 317 14.18 20.98 -9.33
CA GLU A 317 14.09 21.91 -8.23
C GLU A 317 15.41 21.88 -7.46
N THR A 318 15.90 23.07 -7.12
CA THR A 318 16.96 23.19 -6.10
C THR A 318 16.40 22.82 -4.73
N SER A 319 17.25 22.42 -3.78
CA SER A 319 16.80 22.25 -2.38
C SER A 319 16.06 23.49 -1.86
N SER A 320 16.47 24.69 -2.30
CA SER A 320 15.81 25.96 -2.01
C SER A 320 14.40 26.10 -2.57
N SER A 321 14.09 25.56 -3.77
CA SER A 321 12.74 25.66 -4.32
C SER A 321 11.75 24.71 -3.62
N VAL A 322 12.20 23.53 -3.19
CA VAL A 322 11.36 22.64 -2.37
C VAL A 322 11.10 23.25 -0.99
N ALA A 323 12.12 23.86 -0.38
CA ALA A 323 11.95 24.57 0.88
C ALA A 323 10.94 25.72 0.75
N ALA A 324 10.99 26.50 -0.34
CA ALA A 324 9.98 27.53 -0.63
C ALA A 324 8.59 26.91 -0.84
N GLN A 325 8.52 25.75 -1.49
CA GLN A 325 7.27 25.04 -1.72
C GLN A 325 6.62 24.54 -0.42
N LEU A 326 7.42 24.09 0.55
CA LEU A 326 6.97 23.77 1.92
C LEU A 326 6.39 25.02 2.61
N VAL A 327 7.06 26.17 2.50
CA VAL A 327 6.57 27.44 3.07
C VAL A 327 5.23 27.81 2.44
N ALA A 328 5.11 27.72 1.11
CA ALA A 328 3.86 27.96 0.40
C ALA A 328 2.74 27.01 0.86
N ASP A 329 3.04 25.72 1.08
CA ASP A 329 2.06 24.77 1.63
C ASP A 329 1.61 25.10 3.06
N VAL A 330 2.49 25.67 3.89
CA VAL A 330 2.11 26.16 5.22
C VAL A 330 1.18 27.36 5.12
N VAL A 331 1.52 28.34 4.26
CA VAL A 331 0.76 29.58 4.07
C VAL A 331 -0.61 29.29 3.45
N ASP A 332 -0.65 28.59 2.31
CA ASP A 332 -1.88 28.35 1.55
C ASP A 332 -2.89 27.48 2.30
N ALA A 333 -2.43 26.58 3.17
CA ALA A 333 -3.32 25.77 4.01
C ALA A 333 -4.06 26.60 5.07
N ASN A 334 -3.52 27.76 5.45
CA ASN A 334 -4.14 28.66 6.42
C ASN A 334 -3.75 30.13 6.17
N PRO A 335 -4.23 30.77 5.08
CA PRO A 335 -3.74 32.07 4.66
C PRO A 335 -3.99 33.16 5.71
N ALA A 336 -5.14 33.10 6.39
CA ALA A 336 -5.52 34.08 7.41
C ALA A 336 -4.52 34.13 8.58
N ARG A 337 -3.96 32.98 8.97
CA ARG A 337 -2.98 32.91 10.05
C ARG A 337 -1.63 33.50 9.67
N TRP A 338 -1.23 33.34 8.41
CA TRP A 338 0.11 33.69 7.93
C TRP A 338 0.14 35.00 7.14
N ALA A 339 -0.96 35.77 7.12
CA ALA A 339 -1.12 36.97 6.30
C ALA A 339 -0.04 38.05 6.50
N THR A 340 0.61 38.09 7.67
CA THR A 340 1.66 39.07 8.00
C THR A 340 3.06 38.45 8.08
N ALA A 341 3.20 37.14 7.87
CA ALA A 341 4.49 36.47 7.99
C ALA A 341 5.33 36.71 6.74
N ALA A 342 6.57 37.18 6.91
CA ALA A 342 7.52 37.24 5.81
C ALA A 342 7.99 35.81 5.45
N GLU A 343 7.94 35.44 4.17
CA GLU A 343 8.30 34.08 3.72
C GLU A 343 9.69 33.63 4.18
N ALA A 344 10.68 34.53 4.16
CA ALA A 344 12.04 34.24 4.59
C ALA A 344 12.13 33.94 6.10
N GLU A 345 11.37 34.68 6.92
CA GLU A 345 11.31 34.46 8.38
C GLU A 345 10.59 33.13 8.69
N LEU A 346 9.49 32.85 7.99
CA LEU A 346 8.76 31.60 8.13
C LEU A 346 9.61 30.41 7.67
N SER A 347 10.32 30.53 6.55
CA SER A 347 11.27 29.51 6.07
C SER A 347 12.35 29.20 7.11
N HIS A 348 12.92 30.23 7.75
CA HIS A 348 13.90 30.05 8.82
C HIS A 348 13.27 29.40 10.05
N THR A 349 12.08 29.83 10.45
CA THR A 349 11.34 29.30 11.60
C THR A 349 10.99 27.82 11.44
N LEU A 350 10.60 27.41 10.23
CA LEU A 350 10.28 26.03 9.88
C LEU A 350 11.52 25.17 9.64
N ASP A 351 12.72 25.76 9.61
CA ASP A 351 13.95 25.09 9.21
C ASP A 351 13.77 24.36 7.86
N ALA A 352 13.12 25.04 6.90
CA ALA A 352 12.56 24.41 5.71
C ALA A 352 13.62 23.66 4.86
N ALA A 353 14.86 24.15 4.86
CA ALA A 353 15.98 23.50 4.19
C ALA A 353 16.38 22.18 4.88
N ALA A 354 16.45 22.15 6.22
CA ALA A 354 16.77 20.92 6.94
C ALA A 354 15.62 19.91 6.86
N VAL A 355 14.36 20.35 6.91
CA VAL A 355 13.19 19.48 6.70
C VAL A 355 13.25 18.84 5.31
N THR A 356 13.53 19.63 4.27
CA THR A 356 13.70 19.13 2.90
C THR A 356 14.80 18.06 2.82
N ALA A 357 15.98 18.35 3.37
CA ALA A 357 17.08 17.39 3.38
C ALA A 357 16.75 16.11 4.15
N HIS A 358 16.07 16.24 5.30
CA HIS A 358 15.68 15.11 6.13
C HIS A 358 14.68 14.19 5.45
N VAL A 359 13.67 14.74 4.75
CA VAL A 359 12.69 13.93 4.00
C VAL A 359 13.36 13.16 2.87
N ALA A 360 14.33 13.78 2.16
CA ALA A 360 15.12 13.09 1.15
C ALA A 360 15.97 11.95 1.72
N GLU A 361 16.60 12.16 2.87
CA GLU A 361 17.36 11.13 3.58
C GLU A 361 16.46 9.97 4.04
N HIS A 362 15.30 10.29 4.62
CA HIS A 362 14.30 9.29 5.02
C HIS A 362 13.83 8.45 3.82
N ALA A 363 13.47 9.09 2.71
CA ALA A 363 13.09 8.41 1.48
C ALA A 363 14.19 7.45 0.97
N ALA A 364 15.46 7.88 1.00
CA ALA A 364 16.60 7.07 0.60
C ALA A 364 16.82 5.86 1.53
N ARG A 365 16.69 6.04 2.85
CA ARG A 365 16.77 4.95 3.83
C ARG A 365 15.66 3.91 3.64
N MET A 366 14.44 4.38 3.42
CA MET A 366 13.26 3.54 3.19
C MET A 366 13.41 2.71 1.92
N THR A 367 13.73 3.36 0.80
CA THR A 367 13.96 2.68 -0.48
C THR A 367 15.15 1.73 -0.42
N ALA A 368 16.26 2.08 0.23
CA ALA A 368 17.40 1.17 0.40
C ALA A 368 17.02 -0.10 1.18
N ARG A 369 16.26 0.03 2.29
CA ARG A 369 15.84 -1.13 3.08
C ARG A 369 14.86 -2.03 2.32
N GLN A 370 13.94 -1.41 1.59
CA GLN A 370 12.97 -2.10 0.76
C GLN A 370 13.63 -2.80 -0.43
N ARG A 371 14.64 -2.17 -1.05
CA ARG A 371 15.47 -2.80 -2.08
C ARG A 371 16.11 -4.08 -1.57
N ALA A 372 16.73 -4.03 -0.39
CA ALA A 372 17.31 -5.21 0.23
C ALA A 372 16.26 -6.32 0.46
N MET A 373 15.03 -5.95 0.86
CA MET A 373 13.95 -6.91 1.06
C MET A 373 13.58 -7.64 -0.24
N TYR A 374 13.46 -6.89 -1.35
CA TYR A 374 13.10 -7.45 -2.65
C TYR A 374 14.23 -8.22 -3.32
N VAL A 375 15.48 -7.80 -3.12
CA VAL A 375 16.65 -8.60 -3.52
C VAL A 375 16.63 -9.95 -2.81
N ASP A 376 16.43 -9.95 -1.48
CA ASP A 376 16.39 -11.20 -0.73
C ASP A 376 15.15 -12.06 -1.08
N ALA A 377 14.00 -11.44 -1.40
CA ALA A 377 12.83 -12.14 -1.92
C ALA A 377 13.12 -12.81 -3.28
N ALA A 378 13.68 -12.06 -4.23
CA ALA A 378 13.95 -12.53 -5.58
C ALA A 378 15.07 -13.57 -5.66
N LEU A 379 15.97 -13.60 -4.66
CA LEU A 379 16.96 -14.67 -4.45
C LEU A 379 16.41 -15.87 -3.67
N ASP A 380 15.12 -15.86 -3.33
CA ASP A 380 14.44 -16.85 -2.50
C ASP A 380 15.18 -17.18 -1.20
N LYS A 381 15.75 -16.16 -0.54
CA LYS A 381 16.43 -16.35 0.74
C LYS A 381 15.39 -16.65 1.81
N ARG A 382 15.41 -17.88 2.33
CA ARG A 382 14.57 -18.32 3.44
C ARG A 382 15.47 -18.71 4.62
N PRO A 383 15.58 -17.88 5.67
CA PRO A 383 16.38 -18.21 6.85
C PRO A 383 15.89 -19.51 7.47
N THR A 384 16.79 -20.44 7.76
CA THR A 384 16.48 -21.72 8.40
C THR A 384 17.36 -21.93 9.63
N SER A 385 16.73 -22.34 10.73
CA SER A 385 17.41 -22.97 11.88
C SER A 385 17.15 -24.48 11.83
N PRO A 386 18.02 -25.33 12.42
CA PRO A 386 17.76 -26.77 12.50
C PRO A 386 16.38 -27.06 13.11
N GLY A 387 15.55 -27.80 12.38
CA GLY A 387 14.18 -28.14 12.79
C GLY A 387 13.11 -27.07 12.49
N MET A 388 13.46 -25.94 11.88
CA MET A 388 12.51 -24.90 11.46
C MET A 388 12.25 -24.95 9.95
N PRO A 389 10.99 -24.75 9.51
CA PRO A 389 10.66 -24.69 8.08
C PRO A 389 11.27 -23.44 7.44
N ALA A 390 11.67 -23.58 6.16
CA ALA A 390 12.19 -22.48 5.36
C ALA A 390 11.03 -21.61 4.87
N VAL A 391 10.76 -20.51 5.58
CA VAL A 391 9.61 -19.63 5.27
C VAL A 391 10.05 -18.20 5.00
N SER A 392 9.38 -17.54 4.06
CA SER A 392 9.65 -16.13 3.74
C SER A 392 9.30 -15.18 4.88
N LEU A 393 8.29 -15.52 5.70
CA LEU A 393 7.74 -14.66 6.75
C LEU A 393 8.82 -14.13 7.71
N PHE A 394 9.77 -14.96 8.14
CA PHE A 394 10.82 -14.54 9.06
C PHE A 394 11.80 -13.55 8.43
N ARG A 395 12.14 -13.74 7.14
CA ARG A 395 12.93 -12.77 6.38
C ARG A 395 12.17 -11.45 6.31
N VAL A 396 10.93 -11.47 5.85
CA VAL A 396 10.12 -10.26 5.66
C VAL A 396 9.97 -9.48 6.96
N LYS A 397 9.71 -10.17 8.08
CA LYS A 397 9.62 -9.54 9.40
C LYS A 397 10.88 -8.72 9.74
N GLY A 398 12.08 -9.29 9.52
CA GLY A 398 13.33 -8.57 9.79
C GLY A 398 13.55 -7.34 8.90
N HIS A 399 12.97 -7.29 7.69
CA HIS A 399 12.97 -6.07 6.88
C HIS A 399 11.96 -5.04 7.37
N MET A 400 10.74 -5.49 7.67
CA MET A 400 9.66 -4.63 8.15
C MET A 400 10.00 -3.98 9.48
N ASP A 401 10.58 -4.71 10.44
CA ASP A 401 10.99 -4.15 11.74
C ASP A 401 11.96 -2.94 11.56
N VAL A 402 12.88 -3.02 10.60
CA VAL A 402 13.84 -1.94 10.30
C VAL A 402 13.17 -0.76 9.58
N MET A 403 12.19 -1.03 8.71
CA MET A 403 11.41 0.02 8.04
C MET A 403 10.52 0.76 9.04
N GLU A 404 9.86 0.03 9.95
CA GLU A 404 9.09 0.60 11.05
C GLU A 404 9.96 1.46 11.96
N GLN A 405 11.14 0.96 12.36
CA GLN A 405 12.10 1.74 13.15
C GLN A 405 12.56 3.00 12.40
N THR A 406 12.81 2.91 11.09
CA THR A 406 13.19 4.07 10.27
C THR A 406 12.08 5.13 10.26
N MET A 407 10.81 4.71 10.18
CA MET A 407 9.66 5.62 10.29
C MET A 407 9.52 6.22 11.69
N GLU A 408 9.77 5.46 12.75
CA GLU A 408 9.78 5.98 14.11
C GLU A 408 10.85 7.06 14.31
N GLU A 409 12.07 6.83 13.82
CA GLU A 409 13.17 7.81 13.88
C GLU A 409 12.82 9.09 13.11
N HIS A 410 12.16 8.97 11.95
CA HIS A 410 11.67 10.10 11.18
C HIS A 410 10.66 10.95 11.97
N LEU A 411 9.67 10.32 12.61
CA LEU A 411 8.69 11.03 13.45
C LEU A 411 9.34 11.64 14.69
N GLN A 412 10.29 10.94 15.33
CA GLN A 412 11.03 11.44 16.49
C GLN A 412 11.88 12.67 16.14
N TRP A 413 12.42 12.76 14.93
CA TRP A 413 13.17 13.92 14.46
C TRP A 413 12.32 15.19 14.40
N TYR A 414 11.04 15.08 14.03
CA TYR A 414 10.08 16.20 14.12
C TYR A 414 9.66 16.54 15.55
N GLY A 415 9.85 15.61 16.50
CA GLY A 415 9.58 15.80 17.93
C GLY A 415 8.29 15.13 18.42
N PRO A 416 8.00 15.24 19.73
CA PRO A 416 6.95 14.45 20.39
C PRO A 416 5.54 14.72 19.87
N GLY A 417 5.27 15.92 19.35
CA GLY A 417 3.98 16.25 18.75
C GLY A 417 3.67 15.42 17.49
N ALA A 418 4.67 15.24 16.62
CA ALA A 418 4.54 14.43 15.41
C ALA A 418 4.33 12.95 15.76
N VAL A 419 5.06 12.44 16.77
CA VAL A 419 4.87 11.09 17.28
C VAL A 419 3.45 10.89 17.80
N ALA A 420 2.93 11.82 18.61
CA ALA A 420 1.57 11.75 19.16
C ALA A 420 0.51 11.75 18.05
N ALA A 421 0.63 12.65 17.06
CA ALA A 421 -0.28 12.73 15.92
C ALA A 421 -0.29 11.44 15.10
N ALA A 422 0.87 10.82 14.86
CA ALA A 422 0.95 9.54 14.18
C ALA A 422 0.27 8.39 14.97
N VAL A 423 0.36 8.40 16.30
CA VAL A 423 -0.36 7.43 17.15
C VAL A 423 -1.86 7.60 17.00
N GLU A 424 -2.34 8.83 17.07
CA GLU A 424 -3.76 9.14 16.98
C GLU A 424 -4.33 8.73 15.61
N ALA A 425 -3.61 9.04 14.53
CA ALA A 425 -3.96 8.60 13.18
C ALA A 425 -4.01 7.06 13.07
N ALA A 426 -3.08 6.35 13.70
CA ALA A 426 -3.08 4.88 13.72
C ALA A 426 -4.22 4.29 14.56
N VAL A 427 -4.69 4.97 15.62
CA VAL A 427 -5.80 4.52 16.47
C VAL A 427 -7.17 4.78 15.80
N GLY A 428 -7.30 5.86 15.02
CA GLY A 428 -8.48 6.13 14.19
C GLY A 428 -8.64 5.16 13.02
N VAL A 429 -7.54 4.52 12.59
CA VAL A 429 -7.52 3.41 11.63
C VAL A 429 -7.44 2.10 12.42
N ALA A 430 -8.49 1.74 13.14
CA ALA A 430 -8.54 0.40 13.71
C ALA A 430 -8.41 -0.61 12.55
N PRO A 431 -7.42 -1.54 12.59
CA PRO A 431 -7.42 -2.64 11.63
C PRO A 431 -8.74 -3.40 11.80
N ALA A 432 -9.25 -3.99 10.71
CA ALA A 432 -10.21 -5.08 10.85
C ALA A 432 -9.62 -6.02 11.90
N SER A 433 -10.29 -6.12 13.05
CA SER A 433 -9.79 -6.92 14.15
C SER A 433 -9.58 -8.34 13.61
N PRO A 434 -8.49 -9.04 13.99
CA PRO A 434 -8.50 -10.49 13.82
C PRO A 434 -9.75 -10.96 14.54
N SER A 435 -10.63 -11.68 13.83
CA SER A 435 -11.86 -12.20 14.39
C SER A 435 -11.52 -12.86 15.72
N THR A 436 -11.87 -12.21 16.83
CA THR A 436 -11.80 -12.82 18.13
C THR A 436 -12.84 -13.93 18.07
N ASN A 437 -12.36 -15.17 17.94
CA ASN A 437 -13.17 -16.36 18.18
C ASN A 437 -13.77 -16.22 19.57
N GLN A 438 -15.04 -15.80 19.65
CA GLN A 438 -15.85 -16.15 20.80
C GLN A 438 -16.33 -17.58 20.57
N PRO A 439 -15.94 -18.54 21.43
CA PRO A 439 -16.58 -19.84 21.42
C PRO A 439 -18.05 -19.64 21.81
N VAL A 440 -18.96 -20.27 21.07
CA VAL A 440 -20.32 -20.50 21.54
C VAL A 440 -20.21 -21.30 22.84
N GLU A 441 -20.58 -20.69 23.98
CA GLU A 441 -20.57 -21.34 25.28
C GLU A 441 -21.56 -22.52 25.32
N GLU A 442 -21.04 -23.74 25.39
CA GLU A 442 -21.69 -24.79 26.18
C GLU A 442 -21.01 -24.90 27.56
N ARG A 443 -21.85 -24.93 28.59
CA ARG A 443 -21.47 -24.96 30.01
C ARG A 443 -20.66 -26.22 30.36
N LYS A 444 -19.50 -26.03 31.02
CA LYS A 444 -19.07 -26.60 32.33
C LYS A 444 -17.53 -26.79 32.39
N GLY A 445 -16.94 -26.43 33.54
CA GLY A 445 -15.78 -27.14 34.10
C GLY A 445 -14.45 -26.37 34.18
N GLU A 446 -13.87 -26.36 35.38
CA GLU A 446 -12.68 -25.65 35.86
C GLU A 446 -11.30 -25.90 35.19
N ARG A 447 -10.44 -24.86 35.28
CA ARG A 447 -8.95 -24.80 35.45
C ARG A 447 -8.00 -25.35 34.35
N SER A 448 -7.20 -24.45 33.78
CA SER A 448 -5.76 -24.21 34.10
C SER A 448 -4.97 -23.63 32.92
N ALA A 449 -3.89 -22.92 33.24
CA ALA A 449 -3.07 -22.08 32.36
C ALA A 449 -2.11 -22.85 31.43
N LYS A 450 -1.85 -22.31 30.23
CA LYS A 450 -0.50 -22.08 29.66
C LYS A 450 -0.57 -21.38 28.30
N GLY A 451 0.44 -20.54 28.03
CA GLY A 451 0.50 -19.61 26.93
C GLY A 451 0.73 -20.21 25.54
N GLY A 452 0.39 -19.43 24.53
CA GLY A 452 0.61 -19.70 23.11
C GLY A 452 0.97 -18.41 22.40
N MET A 453 2.09 -18.46 21.68
CA MET A 453 2.78 -17.36 21.00
C MET A 453 2.11 -17.14 19.65
N GLY A 454 1.41 -16.01 19.46
CA GLY A 454 0.84 -15.58 18.19
C GLY A 454 1.56 -14.34 17.69
N THR A 455 2.28 -14.45 16.58
CA THR A 455 2.99 -13.32 15.95
C THR A 455 2.08 -12.71 14.90
N SER A 456 1.63 -11.47 15.14
CA SER A 456 0.84 -10.68 14.20
C SER A 456 1.78 -9.89 13.28
N SER A 457 1.74 -10.18 11.98
CA SER A 457 2.19 -9.27 10.93
C SER A 457 1.06 -8.27 10.63
N GLY A 458 1.31 -6.99 10.84
CA GLY A 458 0.34 -5.95 10.57
C GLY A 458 0.87 -4.59 11.01
N LEU A 459 1.25 -3.78 10.03
CA LEU A 459 1.52 -2.35 10.17
C LEU A 459 0.43 -1.70 11.04
N GLY A 460 0.85 -0.95 12.05
CA GLY A 460 -0.04 -0.16 12.90
C GLY A 460 0.16 -0.25 14.41
N LYS A 461 1.10 -1.08 14.92
CA LYS A 461 1.27 -1.26 16.39
C LYS A 461 2.47 -0.55 17.03
N ALA A 462 3.25 0.21 16.29
CA ALA A 462 4.58 0.61 16.75
C ALA A 462 4.60 1.68 17.87
N VAL A 463 3.57 2.52 18.04
CA VAL A 463 3.69 3.68 18.96
C VAL A 463 2.98 3.53 20.33
N ALA A 464 2.45 2.35 20.67
CA ALA A 464 1.73 2.17 21.93
C ALA A 464 2.40 1.16 22.88
N LYS A 465 3.62 1.45 23.38
CA LYS A 465 4.13 0.76 24.59
C LYS A 465 5.30 1.49 25.28
N LYS A 466 4.97 2.35 26.25
CA LYS A 466 5.80 2.61 27.46
C LYS A 466 4.92 3.19 28.57
N LYS A 467 4.27 2.33 29.38
CA LYS A 467 3.77 2.74 30.69
C LYS A 467 4.92 2.64 31.70
N ALA A 468 5.26 3.77 32.30
CA ALA A 468 6.21 3.89 33.39
C ALA A 468 5.73 3.06 34.61
N GLY A 469 6.51 2.04 34.98
CA GLY A 469 6.30 1.27 36.20
C GLY A 469 6.82 2.01 37.44
N GLY A 470 6.04 2.95 37.96
CA GLY A 470 6.27 3.51 39.29
C GLY A 470 5.75 2.58 40.38
N LYS A 471 6.64 1.81 41.03
CA LYS A 471 6.33 1.07 42.26
C LYS A 471 6.07 2.07 43.40
N LYS A 472 4.80 2.26 43.78
CA LYS A 472 4.43 2.78 45.11
C LYS A 472 4.09 1.60 46.01
N SER A 473 4.94 1.34 46.99
CA SER A 473 4.62 0.47 48.13
C SER A 473 3.55 1.12 48.99
N LYS A 474 2.44 0.43 49.23
CA LYS A 474 1.54 0.75 50.37
C LYS A 474 1.51 -0.46 51.31
N SER A 475 1.95 -0.21 52.52
CA SER A 475 1.90 -1.10 53.67
C SER A 475 0.46 -1.31 54.14
N LYS A 476 0.17 -2.54 54.56
CA LYS A 476 -1.00 -2.96 55.33
C LYS A 476 -1.10 -2.21 56.68
N LYS A 477 -2.34 -1.86 57.05
CA LYS A 477 -3.00 -1.87 58.39
C LYS A 477 -4.29 -1.05 58.17
N ARG A 478 -5.49 -1.49 58.49
CA ARG A 478 -6.00 -2.62 59.27
C ARG A 478 -7.40 -2.93 58.76
#